data_AF-A0A0B8PNG8-F1
#
_entry.id   AF-A0A0B8PNG8-F1
#
_cell.length_a   1.000
_cell.length_b   1.000
_cell.length_c   1.000
_cell.angle_alpha   90.00
_cell.angle_beta   90.00
_cell.angle_gamma   90.00
#
_symmetry.space_group_name_H-M   'P 1'
#
loop_
_entity.id
_entity.type
_entity.pdbx_description
1 polymer ?
#
loop_
_entity_poly.entity_id
_entity_poly.type
_entity_poly.pdbx_seq_one_letter_code
_entity_poly.pdbx_strand_id
1 'polypeptide(L)'
;MLELTYPWMLLLLPLPLLVHFLIPAYRTKQSAVKVPFFEILVEILGETPSSGASQLKANWWQRLILIASWCLLVFAMCKPMMLGESQTRELMGRDIMVVVDLSGSMAEPDFTSTDGDKVSRIEAVKEVLAEFVEA
;
A
#
# COMPACT_ATOMS: atom_id res chain seq x y z
N MET A 1 -9.04 -14.42 6.19
CA MET A 1 -10.02 -13.75 5.30
C MET A 1 -9.27 -12.98 4.22
N LEU A 2 -9.79 -12.89 2.98
CA LEU A 2 -9.13 -12.10 1.92
C LEU A 2 -9.40 -10.61 2.17
N GLU A 3 -8.35 -9.85 2.42
CA GLU A 3 -8.41 -8.40 2.58
C GLU A 3 -7.59 -7.73 1.49
N LEU A 4 -8.08 -6.60 0.97
CA LEU A 4 -7.33 -5.73 0.07
C LEU A 4 -6.81 -4.57 0.90
N THR A 5 -5.50 -4.43 1.06
CA THR A 5 -4.93 -3.31 1.83
C THR A 5 -5.20 -1.96 1.17
N TYR A 6 -5.24 -1.92 -0.17
CA TYR A 6 -5.44 -0.69 -0.94
C TYR A 6 -6.59 -0.85 -1.96
N PRO A 7 -7.85 -0.93 -1.51
CA PRO A 7 -8.99 -1.18 -2.40
C PRO A 7 -9.23 -0.04 -3.39
N TRP A 8 -8.79 1.18 -3.05
CA TRP A 8 -8.89 2.37 -3.90
C TRP A 8 -8.08 2.27 -5.20
N MET A 9 -7.11 1.35 -5.28
CA MET A 9 -6.37 1.09 -6.53
C MET A 9 -7.26 0.57 -7.66
N LEU A 10 -8.43 -0.01 -7.33
CA LEU A 10 -9.42 -0.41 -8.33
C LEU A 10 -9.92 0.76 -9.19
N LEU A 11 -9.79 2.01 -8.70
CA LEU A 11 -10.08 3.21 -9.49
C LEU A 11 -9.16 3.38 -10.71
N LEU A 12 -8.05 2.63 -10.80
CA LEU A 12 -7.18 2.60 -11.99
C LEU A 12 -7.70 1.67 -13.10
N LEU A 13 -8.68 0.81 -12.84
CA LEU A 13 -9.31 -0.02 -13.87
C LEU A 13 -9.84 0.76 -15.08
N PRO A 14 -10.57 1.88 -14.92
CA PRO A 14 -11.05 2.67 -16.06
C PRO A 14 -9.96 3.49 -16.78
N LEU A 15 -8.72 3.51 -16.29
CA LEU A 15 -7.67 4.39 -16.82
C LEU A 15 -7.34 4.13 -18.31
N PRO A 16 -7.21 2.89 -18.81
CA PRO A 16 -6.99 2.63 -20.23
C PRO A 16 -8.16 3.10 -21.11
N LEU A 17 -9.40 3.02 -20.61
CA LEU A 17 -10.58 3.51 -21.32
C LEU A 17 -10.57 5.03 -21.40
N LEU A 18 -10.29 5.72 -20.28
CA LEU A 18 -10.12 7.17 -20.23
C LEU A 18 -9.05 7.64 -21.21
N VAL A 19 -7.87 7.00 -21.21
CA VAL A 19 -6.80 7.31 -22.15
C VAL A 19 -7.25 7.12 -23.60
N HIS A 20 -8.00 6.05 -23.89
CA HIS A 20 -8.53 5.81 -25.24
C HIS A 20 -9.53 6.87 -25.70
N PHE A 21 -10.37 7.39 -24.80
CA PHE A 21 -11.35 8.43 -25.13
C PHE A 21 -10.75 9.84 -25.18
N LEU A 22 -9.77 10.16 -24.32
CA LEU A 22 -9.22 11.52 -24.20
C LEU A 22 -8.03 11.77 -25.14
N ILE A 23 -7.23 10.75 -25.47
CA ILE A 23 -5.99 10.94 -26.22
C ILE A 23 -6.22 10.61 -27.70
N PRO A 24 -5.90 11.55 -28.62
CA PRO A 24 -6.02 11.29 -30.05
C PRO A 24 -5.08 10.17 -30.48
N ALA A 25 -5.54 9.32 -31.40
CA ALA A 25 -4.76 8.21 -31.91
C ALA A 25 -3.39 8.66 -32.44
N TYR A 26 -2.33 8.00 -31.97
CA TYR A 26 -0.97 8.30 -32.41
C TYR A 26 -0.83 7.98 -33.90
N ARG A 27 -0.59 9.02 -34.71
CA ARG A 27 -0.36 8.88 -36.15
C ARG A 27 1.12 8.69 -36.41
N THR A 28 1.52 7.47 -36.75
CA THR A 28 2.88 7.21 -37.24
C THR A 28 3.08 7.95 -38.55
N LYS A 29 3.96 8.96 -38.56
CA LYS A 29 4.39 9.61 -39.80
C LYS A 29 5.22 8.61 -40.59
N GLN A 30 4.65 8.05 -41.66
CA GLN A 30 5.45 7.29 -42.62
C GLN A 30 6.36 8.27 -43.38
N SER A 31 7.64 7.90 -43.52
CA SER A 31 8.60 8.67 -44.32
C SER A 31 8.16 8.59 -45.78
N ALA A 32 7.64 9.69 -46.31
CA ALA A 32 7.22 9.81 -47.69
C ALA A 32 8.19 10.73 -48.42
N VAL A 33 8.66 10.30 -49.60
CA VAL A 33 9.42 11.17 -50.51
C VAL A 33 8.44 12.14 -51.13
N LYS A 34 8.58 13.44 -50.83
CA LYS A 34 7.81 14.49 -51.51
C LYS A 34 8.31 14.62 -52.95
N VAL A 35 7.50 14.17 -53.90
CA VAL A 35 7.74 14.38 -55.33
C VAL A 35 6.83 15.50 -55.85
N PRO A 36 7.31 16.37 -56.76
CA PRO A 36 6.54 17.51 -57.26
C PRO A 36 5.34 17.14 -58.14
N PHE A 37 5.17 15.86 -58.48
CA PHE A 37 4.09 15.32 -59.31
C PHE A 37 3.24 14.27 -58.57
N PHE A 38 3.15 14.37 -57.23
CA PHE A 38 2.39 13.43 -56.41
C PHE A 38 0.91 13.35 -56.83
N GLU A 39 0.29 14.50 -57.12
CA GLU A 39 -1.12 14.58 -57.55
C GLU A 39 -1.37 13.82 -58.87
N ILE A 40 -0.44 13.95 -59.83
CA ILE A 40 -0.51 13.26 -61.13
C ILE A 40 -0.39 11.75 -60.96
N LEU A 41 0.50 11.29 -60.07
CA LEU A 41 0.66 9.86 -59.77
C LEU A 41 -0.59 9.25 -59.13
N VAL A 42 -1.21 9.96 -58.19
CA VAL A 42 -2.43 9.55 -57.48
C VAL A 42 -3.61 9.45 -58.45
N GLU A 43 -3.74 10.39 -59.38
CA GLU A 43 -4.79 10.39 -60.41
C GLU A 43 -4.65 9.25 -61.42
N ILE A 44 -3.42 8.93 -61.85
CA ILE A 44 -3.14 7.82 -62.77
C ILE A 44 -3.34 6.45 -62.11
N LEU A 45 -2.98 6.31 -60.83
CA LEU A 45 -3.19 5.07 -60.07
C LEU A 45 -4.63 4.87 -59.62
N GLY A 46 -5.47 5.92 -59.64
CA GLY A 46 -6.84 5.86 -59.14
C GLY A 46 -6.95 5.58 -57.64
N GLU A 47 -5.87 5.75 -56.89
CA GLU A 47 -5.85 5.55 -55.44
C GLU A 47 -6.17 6.86 -54.72
N THR A 48 -7.06 6.84 -53.73
CA THR A 48 -7.29 8.02 -52.88
C THR A 48 -6.08 8.25 -51.97
N PRO A 49 -5.61 9.51 -51.78
CA PRO A 49 -4.50 9.79 -50.88
C PRO A 49 -4.85 9.38 -49.45
N SER A 50 -4.40 8.21 -49.04
CA SER A 50 -4.49 7.75 -47.65
C SER A 50 -3.49 8.56 -46.84
N SER A 51 -3.96 9.26 -45.81
CA SER A 51 -3.06 9.92 -44.87
C SER A 51 -2.17 8.83 -44.26
N GLY A 52 -0.90 8.79 -44.65
CA GLY A 52 0.05 7.73 -44.30
C GLY A 52 -0.04 7.34 -42.83
N ALA A 53 -0.62 6.17 -42.60
CA ALA A 53 -0.52 5.40 -41.39
C ALA A 53 -1.26 4.10 -41.67
N SER A 54 -0.53 3.06 -42.06
CA SER A 54 -0.98 1.70 -41.76
C SER A 54 -1.24 1.68 -40.25
N GLN A 55 -2.51 1.83 -39.85
CA GLN A 55 -2.88 1.58 -38.48
C GLN A 55 -2.64 0.08 -38.30
N LEU A 56 -1.52 -0.29 -37.66
CA LEU A 56 -1.31 -1.65 -37.21
C LEU A 56 -2.49 -1.96 -36.28
N LYS A 57 -3.51 -2.62 -36.83
CA LYS A 57 -4.66 -3.08 -36.07
C LYS A 57 -4.15 -4.23 -35.22
N ALA A 58 -3.99 -3.97 -33.93
CA ALA A 58 -3.68 -5.01 -32.96
C ALA A 58 -4.73 -6.13 -33.07
N ASN A 59 -4.26 -7.37 -33.20
CA ASN A 59 -5.14 -8.53 -33.23
C ASN A 59 -5.95 -8.60 -31.93
N TRP A 60 -7.17 -9.13 -32.00
CA TRP A 60 -8.09 -9.18 -30.86
C TRP A 60 -7.50 -9.90 -29.64
N TRP A 61 -6.69 -10.94 -29.84
CA TRP A 61 -5.94 -11.63 -28.78
C TRP A 61 -4.89 -10.74 -28.11
N GLN A 62 -4.17 -9.90 -28.86
CA GLN A 62 -3.19 -8.97 -28.30
C GLN A 62 -3.90 -7.94 -27.40
N ARG A 63 -5.08 -7.46 -27.81
CA ARG A 63 -5.90 -6.59 -26.98
C ARG A 63 -6.38 -7.30 -25.71
N LEU A 64 -6.82 -8.54 -25.82
CA LEU A 64 -7.28 -9.32 -24.67
C LEU A 64 -6.16 -9.53 -23.65
N ILE A 65 -4.95 -9.90 -24.11
CA ILE A 65 -3.78 -10.06 -23.23
C ILE A 65 -3.41 -8.74 -22.55
N LEU A 66 -3.47 -7.62 -23.27
CA LEU A 66 -3.14 -6.30 -22.73
C LEU A 66 -4.16 -5.84 -21.68
N ILE A 67 -5.45 -6.11 -21.89
CA ILE A 67 -6.49 -5.83 -20.88
C ILE A 67 -6.30 -6.74 -19.67
N ALA A 68 -6.06 -8.04 -19.89
CA ALA A 68 -5.85 -9.00 -18.80
C ALA A 68 -4.61 -8.65 -17.97
N SER A 69 -3.49 -8.29 -18.60
CA SER A 69 -2.27 -7.88 -17.91
C SER A 69 -2.48 -6.61 -17.09
N TRP A 70 -3.22 -5.64 -17.62
CA TRP A 70 -3.60 -4.43 -16.89
C TRP A 70 -4.43 -4.76 -15.64
N CYS A 71 -5.49 -5.57 -15.79
CA CYS A 71 -6.32 -5.98 -14.66
C CYS A 71 -5.50 -6.71 -13.58
N LEU A 72 -4.59 -7.60 -13.98
CA LEU A 72 -3.70 -8.31 -13.05
C LEU A 72 -2.74 -7.36 -12.33
N LEU A 73 -2.17 -6.36 -13.02
CA LEU A 73 -1.33 -5.34 -12.39
C LEU A 73 -2.11 -4.52 -11.36
N VAL A 74 -3.32 -4.06 -11.72
CA VAL A 74 -4.18 -3.31 -10.79
C VAL A 74 -4.55 -4.16 -9.57
N PHE A 75 -4.91 -5.43 -9.79
CA PHE A 75 -5.21 -6.35 -8.71
C PHE A 75 -4.00 -6.61 -7.80
N ALA A 76 -2.80 -6.76 -8.36
CA ALA A 76 -1.57 -6.88 -7.59
C ALA A 76 -1.29 -5.63 -6.75
N MET A 77 -1.54 -4.43 -7.27
CA MET A 77 -1.42 -3.17 -6.54
C MET A 77 -2.40 -3.06 -5.35
N CYS A 78 -3.55 -3.74 -5.40
CA CYS A 78 -4.49 -3.77 -4.28
C CYS A 78 -3.94 -4.53 -3.05
N LYS A 79 -2.81 -5.23 -3.20
CA LYS A 79 -2.14 -6.04 -2.16
C LYS A 79 -3.12 -7.03 -1.51
N PRO A 80 -3.56 -8.08 -2.24
CA PRO A 80 -4.42 -9.10 -1.68
C PRO A 80 -3.67 -9.88 -0.59
N MET A 81 -4.16 -9.79 0.64
CA MET A 81 -3.58 -10.46 1.80
C MET A 81 -4.57 -11.46 2.38
N MET A 82 -4.09 -12.66 2.67
CA MET A 82 -4.83 -13.62 3.48
C MET A 82 -4.54 -13.31 4.95
N LEU A 83 -5.49 -12.67 5.63
CA LEU A 83 -5.41 -12.53 7.08
C LEU A 83 -5.53 -13.90 7.73
N GLY A 84 -4.61 -14.20 8.66
CA GLY A 84 -4.69 -15.34 9.57
C GLY A 84 -5.81 -15.17 10.58
N GLU A 85 -6.03 -16.18 11.40
CA GLU A 85 -7.02 -16.12 12.48
C GLU A 85 -6.65 -15.03 13.49
N SER A 86 -7.66 -14.34 14.01
CA SER A 86 -7.48 -13.33 15.05
C SER A 86 -6.90 -14.00 16.30
N GLN A 87 -5.65 -13.71 16.60
CA GLN A 87 -5.02 -14.16 17.84
C GLN A 87 -5.62 -13.38 18.99
N THR A 88 -6.54 -14.00 19.73
CA THR A 88 -7.02 -13.45 21.00
C THR A 88 -5.87 -13.57 22.00
N ARG A 89 -5.31 -12.43 22.39
CA ARG A 89 -4.29 -12.38 23.43
C ARG A 89 -4.99 -12.69 24.75
N GLU A 90 -4.97 -13.96 25.17
CA GLU A 90 -5.40 -14.32 26.50
C GLU A 90 -4.48 -13.64 27.49
N LEU A 91 -5.01 -12.63 28.19
CA LEU A 91 -4.37 -12.07 29.37
C LEU A 91 -4.39 -13.16 30.43
N MET A 92 -3.41 -14.05 30.40
CA MET A 92 -3.17 -14.96 31.51
C MET A 92 -2.78 -14.12 32.71
N GLY A 93 -3.68 -14.01 33.68
CA GLY A 93 -3.34 -13.52 35.01
C GLY A 93 -2.17 -14.34 35.51
N ARG A 94 -1.04 -13.69 35.78
CA ARG A 94 0.14 -14.35 36.36
C ARG A 94 0.04 -14.24 37.86
N ASP A 95 0.24 -15.36 38.55
CA ASP A 95 0.48 -15.34 39.98
C ASP A 95 1.86 -14.73 40.23
N ILE A 96 1.92 -13.62 40.98
CA ILE A 96 3.15 -12.94 41.35
C ILE A 96 3.32 -13.03 42.87
N MET A 97 4.44 -13.59 43.32
CA MET A 97 4.83 -13.58 44.73
C MET A 97 5.93 -12.53 44.92
N VAL A 98 5.63 -11.49 45.68
CA VAL A 98 6.59 -10.44 46.03
C VAL A 98 7.14 -10.73 47.43
N VAL A 99 8.46 -10.80 47.55
CA VAL A 99 9.16 -11.00 48.83
C VAL A 99 9.96 -9.76 49.14
N VAL A 100 9.77 -9.20 50.33
CA VAL A 100 10.42 -7.97 50.78
C VAL A 100 11.36 -8.31 51.94
N ASP A 101 12.60 -7.83 51.86
CA ASP A 101 13.57 -7.96 52.96
C ASP A 101 13.19 -7.03 54.13
N LEU A 102 13.42 -7.50 55.35
CA LEU A 102 13.17 -6.79 56.61
C LEU A 102 14.46 -6.60 57.43
N SER A 103 15.63 -6.72 56.79
CA SER A 103 16.91 -6.45 57.41
C SER A 103 16.99 -5.03 57.99
N GLY A 104 17.89 -4.81 58.96
CA GLY A 104 18.05 -3.51 59.61
C GLY A 104 18.36 -2.36 58.63
N SER A 105 18.91 -2.65 57.46
CA SER A 105 19.16 -1.66 56.41
C SER A 105 17.87 -1.05 55.82
N MET A 106 16.73 -1.73 55.99
CA MET A 106 15.43 -1.27 55.47
C MET A 106 14.80 -0.16 56.31
N ALA A 107 15.32 0.09 57.52
CA ALA A 107 14.90 1.19 58.37
C ALA A 107 15.63 2.51 58.07
N GLU A 108 16.62 2.52 57.17
CA GLU A 108 17.39 3.72 56.84
C GLU A 108 16.50 4.74 56.08
N PRO A 109 16.40 6.00 56.55
CA PRO A 109 15.56 7.04 55.95
C PRO A 109 16.28 7.76 54.80
N ASP A 110 16.69 7.00 53.78
CA ASP A 110 17.45 7.48 52.62
C ASP A 110 16.62 7.57 51.33
N PHE A 111 15.33 7.24 51.37
CA PHE A 111 14.41 7.36 50.24
C PHE A 111 13.53 8.61 50.37
N THR A 112 12.95 9.04 49.26
CA THR A 112 12.03 10.18 49.18
C THR A 112 10.67 9.69 48.72
N SER A 113 9.62 9.97 49.48
CA SER A 113 8.24 9.64 49.12
C SER A 113 7.72 10.56 48.01
N THR A 114 6.60 10.23 47.37
CA THR A 114 5.95 11.08 46.36
C THR A 114 5.62 12.48 46.87
N ASP A 115 5.39 12.65 48.18
CA ASP A 115 5.14 13.94 48.83
C ASP A 115 6.42 14.75 49.14
N GLY A 116 7.61 14.20 48.84
CA GLY A 116 8.90 14.87 49.03
C GLY A 116 9.55 14.65 50.40
N ASP A 117 8.89 13.93 51.31
CA ASP A 117 9.42 13.59 52.63
C ASP A 117 10.46 12.47 52.57
N LYS A 118 11.45 12.53 53.47
CA LYS A 118 12.40 11.43 53.64
C LYS A 118 11.75 10.27 54.39
N VAL A 119 11.72 9.11 53.77
CA VAL A 119 11.09 7.89 54.28
C VAL A 119 12.09 6.73 54.31
N SER A 120 11.78 5.74 55.13
CA SER A 120 12.56 4.50 55.17
C SER A 120 12.40 3.69 53.89
N ARG A 121 13.39 2.86 53.56
CA ARG A 121 13.32 1.97 52.39
C ARG A 121 12.08 1.06 52.42
N ILE A 122 11.71 0.55 53.60
CA ILE A 122 10.52 -0.31 53.72
C ILE A 122 9.22 0.46 53.47
N GLU A 123 9.15 1.74 53.82
CA GLU A 123 8.00 2.60 53.52
C GLU A 123 7.93 2.90 52.02
N ALA A 124 9.05 3.26 51.40
CA ALA A 124 9.10 3.48 49.96
C ALA A 124 8.71 2.24 49.14
N VAL A 125 9.14 1.04 49.55
CA VAL A 125 8.74 -0.21 48.89
C VAL A 125 7.23 -0.45 49.02
N LYS A 126 6.61 -0.15 50.17
CA LYS A 126 5.16 -0.30 50.34
C LYS A 126 4.38 0.63 49.42
N GLU A 127 4.86 1.87 49.25
CA GLU A 127 4.26 2.87 48.36
C GLU A 127 4.26 2.38 46.90
N VAL A 128 5.42 1.95 46.40
CA VAL A 128 5.55 1.42 45.03
C VAL A 128 4.73 0.15 44.82
N LEU A 129 4.69 -0.74 45.82
CA LEU A 129 3.89 -1.97 45.72
C LEU A 129 2.39 -1.70 45.74
N ALA A 130 1.93 -0.65 46.43
CA ALA A 130 0.53 -0.24 46.40
C ALA A 130 0.14 0.24 44.98
N GLU A 131 0.97 1.09 44.37
CA GLU A 131 0.77 1.54 42.98
C GLU A 131 0.81 0.37 41.99
N PHE A 132 1.73 -0.57 42.17
CA PHE A 132 1.87 -1.74 41.30
C PHE A 132 0.66 -2.67 41.32
N VAL A 133 -0.08 -2.76 42.43
CA VAL A 133 -1.27 -3.63 42.55
C VAL A 133 -2.53 -2.97 41.99
N GLU A 134 -2.59 -1.64 41.94
CA GLU A 134 -3.72 -0.90 41.36
C GLU A 134 -3.65 -0.77 39.82
N ALA A 135 -2.46 -0.86 39.24
CA ALA A 135 -2.21 -0.73 37.79
C ALA A 135 -2.54 -2.01 36.98
#